data_AF-A0A3D3P9G9-F1
#
_entry.id   AF-A0A3D3P9G9-F1
#
_cell.length_a   1.000
_cell.length_b   1.000
_cell.length_c   1.000
_cell.angle_alpha   90.00
_cell.angle_beta   90.00
_cell.angle_gamma   90.00
#
_symmetry.space_group_name_H-M   'P 1'
#
loop_
_entity.id
_entity.type
_entity.pdbx_description
1 polymer ?
#
loop_
_entity_poly.entity_id
_entity_poly.type
_entity_poly.pdbx_seq_one_letter_code
_entity_poly.pdbx_strand_id
1 'polypeptide(L)'
;MSTPFKIRLLLFLLTLSLAVTALTAHYTFHKEDNFKSDADKIESNLHKKEKYIKEFLNNPGNFKRLESVDTDPEFATQLIRDLGDNRSLFLYTYSNHKLIFWGDNRIILESDAALREGSNMIKWKNGWYEAIKRSGSNFSVVCFIPVRSDYLYEDQYLNDVFNGDIISSNNLEIASLNDNNV
;
A
#
# COMPACT_ATOMS: atom_id res chain seq x y z
N MET A 1 -50.00 27.46 33.63
CA MET A 1 -48.52 27.50 33.66
C MET A 1 -48.06 28.94 33.68
N SER A 2 -47.30 29.36 34.70
CA SER A 2 -46.78 30.72 34.80
C SER A 2 -45.73 30.99 33.70
N THR A 3 -45.73 32.20 33.14
CA THR A 3 -44.77 32.69 32.14
C THR A 3 -43.30 32.37 32.48
N PRO A 4 -42.82 32.56 33.73
CA PRO A 4 -41.44 32.20 34.09
C PRO A 4 -41.16 30.69 34.01
N PHE A 5 -42.14 29.83 34.26
CA PHE A 5 -41.97 28.38 34.15
C PHE A 5 -41.78 27.96 32.68
N LYS A 6 -42.55 28.55 31.76
CA LYS A 6 -42.42 28.29 30.31
C LYS A 6 -41.04 28.67 29.79
N ILE A 7 -40.50 29.81 30.22
CA ILE A 7 -39.17 30.28 29.81
C ILE A 7 -38.08 29.32 30.32
N ARG A 8 -38.14 28.88 31.57
CA ARG A 8 -37.18 27.92 32.15
C ARG A 8 -37.22 26.57 31.43
N LEU A 9 -38.42 26.08 31.10
CA LEU A 9 -38.60 24.84 30.36
C LEU A 9 -38.00 24.94 28.95
N LEU A 10 -38.20 26.07 28.27
CA LEU A 10 -37.72 26.29 26.91
C LEU A 10 -36.18 26.41 26.88
N LEU A 11 -35.59 27.10 27.87
CA LEU A 11 -34.14 27.14 28.05
C LEU A 11 -33.55 25.75 28.33
N PHE A 12 -34.22 24.95 29.16
CA PHE A 12 -33.78 23.57 29.43
C PHE A 12 -33.82 22.70 28.16
N LEU A 13 -34.91 22.74 27.39
CA LEU A 13 -35.03 22.03 26.12
C LEU A 13 -33.97 22.48 25.11
N LEU A 14 -33.69 23.78 25.05
CA LEU A 14 -32.64 24.32 24.19
C LEU A 14 -31.26 23.75 24.58
N THR A 15 -30.91 23.79 25.87
CA THR A 15 -29.64 23.23 26.36
C THR A 15 -29.53 21.73 26.11
N LEU A 16 -30.64 20.99 26.27
CA LEU A 16 -30.67 19.55 26.00
C LEU A 16 -30.45 19.25 24.51
N SER A 17 -31.07 20.04 23.62
CA SER A 17 -30.88 19.89 22.17
C SER A 17 -29.44 20.20 21.72
N LEU A 18 -28.82 21.22 22.33
CA LEU A 18 -27.40 21.52 22.10
C LEU A 18 -26.50 20.40 22.63
N ALA A 19 -26.78 19.87 23.82
CA ALA A 19 -26.00 18.79 24.42
C ALA A 19 -26.06 17.51 23.56
N VAL A 20 -27.25 17.14 23.07
CA VAL A 20 -27.42 15.99 22.17
C VAL A 20 -26.65 16.20 20.88
N THR A 21 -26.79 17.37 20.24
CA THR A 21 -26.05 17.69 19.01
C THR A 21 -24.54 17.64 19.21
N ALA A 22 -24.03 18.18 20.33
CA ALA A 22 -22.61 18.13 20.66
C ALA A 22 -22.11 16.69 20.87
N LEU A 23 -22.92 15.84 21.51
CA LEU A 23 -22.60 14.42 21.69
C LEU A 23 -22.58 13.67 20.35
N THR A 24 -23.58 13.90 19.50
CA THR A 24 -23.63 13.32 18.14
C THR A 24 -22.44 13.76 17.29
N ALA A 25 -22.09 15.05 17.34
CA ALA A 25 -20.90 15.57 16.68
C ALA A 25 -19.63 14.90 17.22
N HIS A 26 -19.42 14.87 18.53
CA HIS A 26 -18.24 14.25 19.15
C HIS A 26 -18.04 12.78 18.76
N TYR A 27 -19.13 12.00 18.69
CA TYR A 27 -19.09 10.60 18.23
C TYR A 27 -18.84 10.48 16.72
N THR A 28 -19.30 11.43 15.91
CA THR A 28 -19.10 11.42 14.45
C THR A 28 -17.69 11.90 14.06
N PHE A 29 -17.13 12.86 14.80
CA PHE A 29 -15.85 13.50 14.50
C PHE A 29 -14.61 12.80 15.08
N HIS A 30 -14.76 11.72 15.87
CA HIS A 30 -13.66 10.82 16.27
C HIS A 30 -12.99 10.06 15.09
N LYS A 31 -13.29 10.44 13.84
CA LYS A 31 -12.61 9.94 12.64
C LYS A 31 -11.15 10.44 12.53
N GLU A 32 -10.80 11.59 13.09
CA GLU A 32 -9.45 12.17 12.94
C GLU A 32 -8.35 11.37 13.66
N ASP A 33 -8.64 10.79 14.82
CA ASP A 33 -7.69 9.92 15.54
C ASP A 33 -7.35 8.63 14.77
N ASN A 34 -8.22 8.21 13.85
CA ASN A 34 -7.99 7.00 13.06
C ASN A 34 -6.97 7.21 11.95
N PHE A 35 -6.74 8.43 11.45
CA PHE A 35 -5.80 8.66 10.34
C PHE A 35 -4.37 8.33 10.74
N LYS A 36 -3.94 8.76 11.92
CA LYS A 36 -2.60 8.45 12.43
C LYS A 36 -2.45 6.94 12.68
N SER A 37 -3.46 6.33 13.30
CA SER A 37 -3.45 4.88 13.53
C SER A 37 -3.40 4.09 12.23
N ASP A 38 -4.12 4.52 11.19
CA ASP A 38 -4.13 3.87 9.89
C ASP A 38 -2.80 4.10 9.14
N ALA A 39 -2.20 5.29 9.23
CA ALA A 39 -0.87 5.57 8.69
C ALA A 39 0.21 4.69 9.37
N ASP A 40 0.19 4.60 10.71
CA ASP A 40 1.11 3.75 11.48
C ASP A 40 0.97 2.27 11.09
N LYS A 41 -0.25 1.80 10.80
CA LYS A 41 -0.48 0.43 10.30
C LYS A 41 0.09 0.23 8.91
N ILE A 42 -0.13 1.17 7.99
CA ILE A 42 0.44 1.12 6.63
C ILE A 42 1.96 1.02 6.72
N GLU A 43 2.58 1.93 7.47
CA GLU A 43 4.04 1.96 7.66
C GLU A 43 4.54 0.64 8.27
N SER A 44 3.92 0.17 9.35
CA SER A 44 4.32 -1.08 10.01
C SER A 44 4.24 -2.29 9.08
N ASN A 45 3.16 -2.41 8.31
CA ASN A 45 2.95 -3.55 7.42
C ASN A 45 3.83 -3.49 6.18
N LEU A 46 4.04 -2.30 5.62
CA LEU A 46 5.00 -2.09 4.54
C LEU A 46 6.42 -2.43 5.00
N HIS A 47 6.82 -1.94 6.17
CA HIS A 47 8.15 -2.20 6.73
C HIS A 47 8.39 -3.71 6.99
N LYS A 48 7.37 -4.46 7.40
CA LYS A 48 7.46 -5.93 7.52
C LYS A 48 7.73 -6.59 6.17
N LYS A 49 7.04 -6.17 5.11
CA LYS A 49 7.24 -6.68 3.74
C LYS A 49 8.63 -6.29 3.22
N GLU A 50 9.06 -5.05 3.42
CA GLU A 50 10.40 -4.59 3.06
C GLU A 50 11.49 -5.41 3.75
N LYS A 51 11.36 -5.62 5.07
CA LYS A 51 12.33 -6.40 5.85
C LYS A 51 12.43 -7.82 5.33
N TYR A 52 11.29 -8.47 5.06
CA TYR A 52 11.26 -9.81 4.48
C TYR A 52 11.98 -9.86 3.13
N ILE A 53 11.71 -8.92 2.22
CA ILE A 53 12.36 -8.87 0.90
C ILE A 53 13.87 -8.63 1.06
N LYS A 54 14.26 -7.67 1.90
CA LYS A 54 15.67 -7.37 2.16
C LYS A 54 16.39 -8.60 2.70
N GLU A 55 15.82 -9.31 3.67
CA GLU A 55 16.37 -10.56 4.19
C GLU A 55 16.44 -11.67 3.12
N PHE A 56 15.39 -11.83 2.32
CA PHE A 56 15.33 -12.82 1.24
C PHE A 56 16.40 -12.57 0.17
N LEU A 57 16.54 -11.32 -0.28
CA LEU A 57 17.53 -10.91 -1.28
C LEU A 57 18.96 -10.84 -0.70
N ASN A 58 19.11 -10.59 0.61
CA ASN A 58 20.40 -10.60 1.33
C ASN A 58 20.97 -11.97 1.59
N ASN A 59 20.16 -13.03 1.48
CA ASN A 59 20.65 -14.38 1.51
C ASN A 59 21.35 -14.74 0.18
N PRO A 60 22.68 -15.03 0.19
CA PRO A 60 23.42 -15.35 -1.04
C PRO A 60 22.91 -16.60 -1.76
N GLY A 61 22.39 -17.58 -1.02
CA GLY A 61 21.83 -18.81 -1.58
C GLY A 61 20.55 -18.56 -2.35
N ASN A 62 19.64 -17.75 -1.78
CA ASN A 62 18.41 -17.34 -2.46
C ASN A 62 18.73 -16.50 -3.70
N PHE A 63 19.59 -15.49 -3.55
CA PHE A 63 19.94 -14.59 -4.66
C PHE A 63 20.54 -15.36 -5.84
N LYS A 64 21.44 -16.30 -5.57
CA LYS A 64 22.02 -17.16 -6.62
C LYS A 64 20.99 -18.09 -7.25
N ARG A 65 20.04 -18.63 -6.48
CA ARG A 65 18.97 -19.49 -7.02
C ARG A 65 18.04 -18.72 -7.96
N LEU A 66 17.87 -17.40 -7.77
CA LEU A 66 17.09 -16.57 -8.68
C LEU A 66 17.71 -16.42 -10.07
N GLU A 67 19.01 -16.67 -10.24
CA GLU A 67 19.65 -16.67 -11.57
C GLU A 67 19.15 -17.81 -12.46
N SER A 68 18.60 -18.90 -11.89
CA SER A 68 18.05 -20.03 -12.64
C SER A 68 16.52 -19.99 -12.80
N VAL A 69 15.86 -18.90 -12.43
CA VAL A 69 14.39 -18.82 -12.45
C VAL A 69 13.81 -18.88 -13.87
N ASP A 70 14.56 -18.43 -14.87
CA ASP A 70 14.19 -18.47 -16.29
C ASP A 70 14.35 -19.87 -16.91
N THR A 71 15.23 -20.68 -16.33
CA THR A 71 15.63 -22.00 -16.84
C THR A 71 15.02 -23.16 -16.04
N ASP A 72 14.49 -22.92 -14.85
CA ASP A 72 13.81 -23.88 -13.98
C ASP A 72 12.32 -23.51 -13.79
N PRO A 73 11.40 -24.06 -14.62
CA PRO A 73 9.98 -23.76 -14.54
C PRO A 73 9.31 -24.19 -13.23
N GLU A 74 9.81 -25.24 -12.58
CA GLU A 74 9.26 -25.71 -11.31
C GLU A 74 9.56 -24.70 -10.21
N PHE A 75 10.81 -24.24 -10.15
CA PHE A 75 11.20 -23.19 -9.22
C PHE A 75 10.47 -21.86 -9.51
N ALA A 76 10.33 -21.47 -10.77
CA ALA A 76 9.57 -20.28 -11.16
C ALA A 76 8.12 -20.33 -10.65
N THR A 77 7.45 -21.47 -10.83
CA THR A 77 6.07 -21.67 -10.39
C THR A 77 5.95 -21.63 -8.86
N GLN A 78 6.90 -22.24 -8.15
CA GLN A 78 6.95 -22.16 -6.69
C GLN A 78 7.16 -20.72 -6.22
N LEU A 79 8.06 -19.98 -6.87
CA LEU A 79 8.35 -18.59 -6.53
C LEU A 79 7.13 -17.68 -6.73
N ILE A 80 6.40 -17.85 -7.83
CA ILE A 80 5.16 -17.10 -8.11
C ILE A 80 4.10 -17.38 -7.05
N ARG A 81 3.89 -18.64 -6.67
CA ARG A 81 2.94 -19.01 -5.61
C ARG A 81 3.35 -18.47 -4.24
N ASP A 82 4.61 -18.64 -3.86
CA ASP A 82 5.07 -18.32 -2.51
C ASP A 82 5.19 -16.81 -2.26
N LEU A 83 5.58 -16.04 -3.28
CA LEU A 83 5.69 -14.59 -3.17
C LEU A 83 4.44 -13.87 -3.67
N GLY A 84 3.92 -14.25 -4.84
CA GLY A 84 2.74 -13.63 -5.46
C GLY A 84 1.47 -13.95 -4.71
N ASP A 85 1.05 -15.23 -4.72
CA ASP A 85 -0.27 -15.62 -4.19
C ASP A 85 -0.35 -15.51 -2.67
N ASN A 86 0.71 -15.93 -1.95
CA ASN A 86 0.69 -15.99 -0.50
C ASN A 86 1.07 -14.67 0.19
N ARG A 87 1.77 -13.76 -0.50
CA ARG A 87 2.35 -12.55 0.13
C ARG A 87 2.10 -11.26 -0.65
N SER A 88 1.44 -11.33 -1.81
CA SER A 88 1.22 -10.18 -2.70
C SER A 88 2.52 -9.46 -3.08
N LEU A 89 3.59 -10.21 -3.32
CA LEU A 89 4.91 -9.70 -3.71
C LEU A 89 5.26 -10.19 -5.11
N PHE A 90 5.70 -9.30 -5.99
CA PHE A 90 6.02 -9.67 -7.37
C PHE A 90 7.52 -9.55 -7.60
N LEU A 91 8.15 -10.65 -8.01
CA LEU A 91 9.59 -10.72 -8.23
C LEU A 91 9.92 -10.73 -9.72
N TYR A 92 10.88 -9.91 -10.10
CA TYR A 92 11.33 -9.73 -11.47
C TYR A 92 12.85 -9.87 -11.47
N THR A 93 13.38 -10.56 -12.46
CA THR A 93 14.82 -10.71 -12.61
C THR A 93 15.27 -10.16 -13.95
N TYR A 94 16.47 -9.59 -13.94
CA TYR A 94 17.05 -8.91 -15.08
C TYR A 94 18.47 -9.41 -15.31
N SER A 95 18.83 -9.60 -16.57
CA SER A 95 20.19 -9.87 -17.00
C SER A 95 20.65 -8.74 -17.91
N ASN A 96 21.79 -8.12 -17.58
CA ASN A 96 22.32 -6.96 -18.31
C ASN A 96 21.24 -5.88 -18.58
N HIS A 97 20.48 -5.55 -17.54
CA HIS A 97 19.38 -4.59 -17.58
C HIS A 97 18.18 -4.93 -18.47
N LYS A 98 18.07 -6.18 -18.93
CA LYS A 98 16.91 -6.67 -19.68
C LYS A 98 16.12 -7.65 -18.83
N LEU A 99 14.80 -7.49 -18.85
CA LEU A 99 13.88 -8.39 -18.16
C LEU A 99 14.02 -9.82 -18.71
N ILE A 100 14.26 -10.79 -17.84
CA ILE A 100 14.33 -12.22 -18.20
C ILE A 100 13.21 -13.04 -17.56
N PHE A 101 12.66 -12.58 -16.42
CA PHE A 101 11.53 -13.22 -15.75
C PHE A 101 10.68 -12.18 -15.00
N TRP A 102 9.36 -12.38 -15.02
CA TRP A 102 8.39 -11.61 -14.25
C TRP A 102 7.42 -12.56 -13.54
N GLY A 103 7.16 -12.29 -12.26
CA GLY A 103 6.25 -13.09 -11.45
C GLY A 103 4.78 -12.70 -11.56
N ASP A 104 4.45 -11.58 -12.20
CA ASP A 104 3.09 -11.06 -12.33
C ASP A 104 3.00 -10.17 -13.60
N ASN A 105 1.79 -9.78 -14.02
CA ASN A 105 1.56 -8.94 -15.20
C ASN A 105 1.05 -7.52 -14.86
N ARG A 106 0.87 -7.19 -13.58
CA ARG A 106 0.37 -5.88 -13.13
C ARG A 106 1.33 -4.73 -13.39
N ILE A 107 2.64 -4.98 -13.39
CA ILE A 107 3.67 -3.98 -13.67
C ILE A 107 4.76 -4.64 -14.52
N ILE A 108 5.13 -4.06 -15.65
CA ILE A 108 6.18 -4.62 -16.50
C ILE A 108 7.15 -3.50 -16.84
N LEU A 109 8.34 -3.55 -16.24
CA LEU A 109 9.45 -2.67 -16.58
C LEU A 109 10.36 -3.42 -17.55
N GLU A 110 10.59 -2.85 -18.74
CA GLU A 110 11.48 -3.45 -19.74
C GLU A 110 12.95 -3.46 -19.28
N SER A 111 13.31 -2.50 -18.40
CA SER A 111 14.66 -2.35 -17.87
C SER A 111 14.65 -1.86 -16.43
N ASP A 112 15.61 -2.34 -15.63
CA ASP A 112 15.86 -1.90 -14.26
C ASP A 112 16.89 -0.75 -14.17
N ALA A 113 17.40 -0.25 -15.30
CA ALA A 113 18.48 0.74 -15.33
C ALA A 113 18.11 2.08 -14.65
N ALA A 114 16.83 2.45 -14.68
CA ALA A 114 16.32 3.65 -14.03
C ALA A 114 16.14 3.49 -12.50
N LEU A 115 16.19 2.26 -11.98
CA LEU A 115 15.99 1.98 -10.56
C LEU A 115 17.31 2.03 -9.80
N ARG A 116 17.29 2.73 -8.67
CA ARG A 116 18.42 2.80 -7.74
C ARG A 116 18.46 1.53 -6.89
N GLU A 117 19.63 1.18 -6.38
CA GLU A 117 19.77 0.09 -5.42
C GLU A 117 18.96 0.39 -4.15
N GLY A 118 18.25 -0.62 -3.62
CA GLY A 118 17.36 -0.46 -2.47
C GLY A 118 15.93 -0.10 -2.86
N SER A 119 15.25 0.69 -2.02
CA SER A 119 13.83 1.04 -2.19
C SER A 119 13.63 2.22 -3.15
N ASN A 120 12.64 2.10 -4.03
CA ASN A 120 12.20 3.11 -4.97
C ASN A 120 10.67 3.16 -4.98
N MET A 121 10.06 4.33 -4.88
CA MET A 121 8.61 4.48 -5.09
C MET A 121 8.33 4.69 -6.58
N ILE A 122 7.42 3.91 -7.15
CA ILE A 122 7.06 3.95 -8.56
C ILE A 122 5.55 4.14 -8.68
N LYS A 123 5.15 5.16 -9.44
CA LYS A 123 3.78 5.28 -9.93
C LYS A 123 3.68 4.60 -11.30
N TRP A 124 2.78 3.64 -11.44
CA TRP A 124 2.47 2.99 -12.70
C TRP A 124 1.00 3.22 -13.09
N LYS A 125 0.61 2.75 -14.28
CA LYS A 125 -0.72 2.99 -14.88
C LYS A 125 -1.91 2.53 -14.03
N ASN A 126 -1.68 1.60 -13.10
CA ASN A 126 -2.70 0.93 -12.29
C ASN A 126 -2.49 1.09 -10.78
N GLY A 127 -1.51 1.90 -10.36
CA GLY A 127 -1.24 2.05 -8.93
C GLY A 127 0.17 2.49 -8.57
N TRP A 128 0.38 2.56 -7.26
CA TRP A 128 1.62 2.84 -6.60
C TRP A 128 2.29 1.55 -6.13
N TYR A 129 3.58 1.45 -6.38
CA TYR A 129 4.40 0.30 -6.06
C TYR A 129 5.69 0.75 -5.39
N GLU A 130 6.11 0.03 -4.35
CA GLU A 130 7.48 0.11 -3.86
C GLU A 130 8.31 -0.97 -4.54
N ALA A 131 9.38 -0.57 -5.23
CA ALA A 131 10.33 -1.45 -5.88
C ALA A 131 11.63 -1.52 -5.07
N ILE A 132 11.95 -2.70 -4.56
CA ILE A 132 13.21 -2.99 -3.88
C ILE A 132 14.13 -3.70 -4.85
N LYS A 133 15.15 -2.99 -5.32
CA LYS A 133 16.16 -3.51 -6.23
C LYS A 133 17.38 -4.01 -5.47
N ARG A 134 17.87 -5.17 -5.88
CA ARG A 134 19.20 -5.68 -5.54
C ARG A 134 19.98 -6.03 -6.79
N SER A 135 21.21 -5.53 -6.89
CA SER A 135 22.11 -5.77 -8.01
C SER A 135 23.27 -6.70 -7.63
N GLY A 136 23.59 -7.64 -8.52
CA GLY A 136 24.83 -8.39 -8.57
C GLY A 136 25.73 -7.89 -9.72
N SER A 137 26.65 -8.73 -10.21
CA SER A 137 27.58 -8.32 -11.28
C SER A 137 26.84 -8.00 -12.59
N ASN A 138 26.14 -8.98 -13.16
CA ASN A 138 25.42 -8.84 -14.45
C ASN A 138 23.93 -9.19 -14.32
N PHE A 139 23.47 -9.37 -13.09
CA PHE A 139 22.15 -9.85 -12.74
C PHE A 139 21.57 -8.94 -11.66
N SER A 140 20.31 -8.59 -11.78
CA SER A 140 19.60 -7.82 -10.76
C SER A 140 18.20 -8.39 -10.54
N VAL A 141 17.70 -8.18 -9.33
CA VAL A 141 16.38 -8.61 -8.90
C VAL A 141 15.63 -7.39 -8.41
N VAL A 142 14.39 -7.25 -8.85
CA VAL A 142 13.49 -6.20 -8.39
C VAL A 142 12.24 -6.85 -7.83
N CYS A 143 11.95 -6.60 -6.56
CA CYS A 143 10.72 -7.02 -5.91
C CYS A 143 9.77 -5.82 -5.81
N PHE A 144 8.53 -6.00 -6.25
CA PHE A 144 7.49 -4.98 -6.18
C PHE A 144 6.50 -5.30 -5.07
N ILE A 145 6.22 -4.29 -4.26
CA ILE A 145 5.16 -4.28 -3.26
C ILE A 145 4.05 -3.35 -3.77
N PRO A 146 2.89 -3.86 -4.20
CA PRO A 146 1.72 -3.02 -4.48
C PRO A 146 1.26 -2.30 -3.21
N VAL A 147 1.25 -0.97 -3.24
CA VAL A 147 0.86 -0.11 -2.11
C VAL A 147 -0.62 0.28 -2.20
N ARG A 148 -1.01 0.89 -3.32
CA ARG A 148 -2.38 1.36 -3.57
C ARG A 148 -2.69 1.25 -5.06
N SER A 149 -3.88 0.77 -5.40
CA SER A 149 -4.39 0.81 -6.76
C SER A 149 -4.84 2.23 -7.15
N ASP A 150 -4.59 2.60 -8.41
CA ASP A 150 -4.94 3.90 -9.02
C ASP A 150 -5.37 3.60 -10.46
N TYR A 151 -6.63 3.21 -10.64
CA TYR A 151 -7.24 2.81 -11.90
C TYR A 151 -8.01 3.99 -12.52
N LEU A 152 -7.84 4.20 -13.83
CA LEU A 152 -8.55 5.27 -14.55
C LEU A 152 -10.08 5.08 -14.60
N TYR A 153 -10.55 3.84 -14.45
CA TYR A 153 -11.96 3.48 -14.48
C TYR A 153 -12.23 2.49 -13.34
N GLU A 154 -13.14 2.87 -12.45
CA GLU A 154 -13.59 2.02 -11.35
C GLU A 154 -14.83 1.22 -11.76
N ASP A 155 -14.86 -0.05 -11.36
CA ASP A 155 -16.03 -0.92 -11.48
C ASP A 155 -16.15 -1.83 -10.25
N GLN A 156 -17.10 -2.76 -10.26
CA GLN A 156 -17.31 -3.69 -9.14
C GLN A 156 -16.13 -4.63 -8.86
N TYR A 157 -15.13 -4.67 -9.75
CA TYR A 157 -13.91 -5.48 -9.64
C TYR A 157 -12.64 -4.61 -9.47
N LEU A 158 -12.64 -3.38 -9.98
CA LEU A 158 -11.55 -2.42 -9.95
C LEU A 158 -11.91 -1.24 -9.06
N ASN A 159 -11.27 -1.15 -7.90
CA ASN A 159 -11.50 -0.06 -6.97
C ASN A 159 -10.15 0.53 -6.54
N ASP A 160 -10.10 1.84 -6.33
CA ASP A 160 -8.89 2.51 -5.85
C ASP A 160 -8.76 2.34 -4.34
N VAL A 161 -8.20 1.20 -3.97
CA VAL A 161 -7.99 0.80 -2.57
C VAL A 161 -6.51 0.54 -2.30
N PHE A 162 -6.12 0.72 -1.04
CA PHE A 162 -4.86 0.17 -0.57
C PHE A 162 -4.88 -1.36 -0.68
N ASN A 163 -3.70 -1.95 -0.83
CA ASN A 163 -3.60 -3.40 -0.77
C ASN A 163 -4.12 -3.90 0.59
N GLY A 164 -5.03 -4.87 0.58
CA GLY A 164 -5.63 -5.46 1.78
C GLY A 164 -4.61 -6.06 2.76
N ASP A 165 -3.44 -6.47 2.28
CA ASP A 165 -2.33 -6.93 3.13
C ASP A 165 -1.65 -5.79 3.91
N ILE A 166 -1.83 -4.54 3.48
CA ILE A 166 -1.27 -3.35 4.09
C ILE A 166 -2.31 -2.73 5.03
N ILE A 167 -3.52 -2.47 4.53
CA ILE A 167 -4.62 -1.96 5.32
C ILE A 167 -5.97 -2.28 4.64
N SER A 168 -6.99 -2.57 5.44
CA SER A 168 -8.35 -2.85 4.95
C SER A 168 -9.26 -1.61 4.89
N SER A 169 -8.87 -0.51 5.54
CA SER A 169 -9.59 0.76 5.47
C SER A 169 -9.11 1.59 4.27
N ASN A 170 -10.04 2.30 3.62
CA ASN A 170 -9.75 3.22 2.51
C ASN A 170 -9.97 4.68 2.92
N ASN A 171 -9.45 5.05 4.10
CA ASN A 171 -9.65 6.38 4.70
C ASN A 171 -8.50 7.37 4.39
N LEU A 172 -7.46 6.92 3.71
CA LEU A 172 -6.24 7.70 3.46
C LEU A 172 -6.02 7.92 1.97
N GLU A 173 -5.26 8.95 1.64
CA GLU A 173 -4.86 9.26 0.27
C GLU A 173 -3.35 9.51 0.22
N ILE A 174 -2.73 9.19 -0.92
CA ILE A 174 -1.31 9.47 -1.15
C ILE A 174 -1.21 10.92 -1.63
N ALA A 175 -0.55 11.76 -0.85
CA ALA A 175 -0.35 13.17 -1.18
C ALA A 175 0.38 13.35 -2.53
N SER A 176 -0.08 14.29 -3.34
CA SER A 176 0.51 14.61 -4.64
C SER A 176 1.33 15.90 -4.57
N LEU A 177 2.32 16.06 -5.48
CA LEU A 177 3.11 17.30 -5.55
C LEU A 177 2.27 18.56 -5.87
N ASN A 178 1.06 18.36 -6.38
CA ASN A 178 0.11 19.44 -6.67
C ASN A 178 -0.88 19.69 -5.52
N ASP A 179 -0.77 18.99 -4.39
CA ASP A 179 -1.53 19.31 -3.18
C ASP A 179 -0.98 20.60 -2.58
N ASN A 180 -1.51 21.71 -3.08
CA ASN A 180 -1.26 23.01 -2.51
C ASN A 180 -1.97 23.08 -1.14
N ASN A 181 -1.19 22.95 -0.07
CA ASN A 181 -1.49 23.34 1.32
C ASN A 181 -2.89 23.00 1.84
N VAL A 182 -2.96 22.02 2.75
CA VAL A 182 -3.95 22.03 3.83
C VAL A 182 -3.40 22.87 4.98
#